data_AF-A0A8X6LSU2-F1
#
_entry.id   AF-A0A8X6LSU2-F1
#
_cell.length_a   1.000
_cell.length_b   1.000
_cell.length_c   1.000
_cell.angle_alpha   90.00
_cell.angle_beta   90.00
_cell.angle_gamma   90.00
#
_symmetry.space_group_name_H-M   'P 1'
#
loop_
_entity.id
_entity.type
_entity.pdbx_description
1 polymer ?
#
loop_
_entity_poly.entity_id
_entity_poly.type
_entity_poly.pdbx_seq_one_letter_code
_entity_poly.pdbx_strand_id
1 'polypeptide(L)'
;MCYYLRGMIKSFEKVIDSVSFSHVHHVLQAYKILRNLIEEVDKELSFLMFTSTLFNACTMYFGVVSLLRSNELTIGAQHISIGCLFLVCYISFIAMSWMGSLVYEANAKALEKLKDFTCNKTNLTRSEARILFIDASHVTLTIWNIVPIRRSFIFGTFGTIFTYCLLVNSLKGTL
;
A
#
# COMPACT_ATOMS: atom_id res chain seq x y z
N MET A 1 -6.95 7.86 6.74
CA MET A 1 -7.18 6.47 7.14
C MET A 1 -5.90 5.69 7.45
N CYS A 2 -4.99 5.50 6.47
CA CYS A 2 -3.75 4.71 6.68
C CYS A 2 -2.86 5.20 7.84
N TYR A 3 -2.80 6.52 8.08
CA TYR A 3 -2.10 7.08 9.24
C TYR A 3 -2.69 6.59 10.59
N TYR A 4 -4.02 6.59 10.72
CA TYR A 4 -4.71 6.12 11.92
C TYR A 4 -4.49 4.62 12.14
N LEU A 5 -4.61 3.80 11.08
CA LEU A 5 -4.34 2.36 11.16
C LEU A 5 -2.90 2.08 11.61
N ARG A 6 -1.93 2.79 11.04
CA ARG A 6 -0.53 2.71 11.47
C ARG A 6 -0.37 3.09 12.94
N GLY A 7 -1.08 4.13 13.40
CA GLY A 7 -1.10 4.55 14.80
C GLY A 7 -1.64 3.46 15.73
N MET A 8 -2.76 2.84 15.35
CA MET A 8 -3.36 1.72 16.09
C MET A 8 -2.42 0.51 16.18
N ILE A 9 -1.80 0.13 15.06
CA ILE A 9 -0.85 -0.98 15.04
C ILE A 9 0.35 -0.69 15.95
N LYS A 10 0.91 0.53 15.90
CA LYS A 10 1.99 0.93 16.81
C LYS A 10 1.56 0.94 18.28
N SER A 11 0.32 1.33 18.57
CA SER A 11 -0.21 1.26 19.93
C SER A 11 -0.32 -0.19 20.39
N PHE A 12 -0.75 -1.09 19.50
CA PHE A 12 -0.80 -2.52 19.78
C PHE A 12 0.58 -3.11 20.05
N GLU A 13 1.62 -2.73 19.30
CA GLU A 13 3.01 -3.12 19.60
C GLU A 13 3.43 -2.74 21.02
N LYS A 14 3.09 -1.52 21.48
CA LYS A 14 3.40 -1.09 22.85
C LYS A 14 2.67 -1.92 23.91
N VAL A 15 1.44 -2.35 23.61
CA VAL A 15 0.67 -3.23 24.51
C VAL A 15 1.37 -4.58 24.64
N ILE A 16 1.85 -5.17 23.54
CA ILE A 16 2.65 -6.41 23.59
C ILE A 16 3.87 -6.24 24.50
N ASP A 17 4.60 -5.13 24.36
CA ASP A 17 5.82 -4.87 25.13
C ASP A 17 5.55 -4.71 26.64
N SER A 18 4.35 -4.26 27.02
CA SER A 18 3.97 -4.00 28.42
C SER A 18 3.28 -5.17 29.16
N VAL A 19 2.82 -6.18 28.43
CA VAL A 19 1.92 -7.21 28.98
C VAL A 19 2.67 -8.50 29.32
N SER A 20 2.37 -9.11 30.46
CA SER A 20 2.94 -10.38 30.89
C SER A 20 2.29 -11.59 30.19
N PHE A 21 3.03 -12.70 30.07
CA PHE A 21 2.62 -13.95 29.40
C PHE A 21 1.29 -14.57 29.88
N SER A 22 0.79 -14.16 31.04
CA SER A 22 -0.50 -14.58 31.59
C SER A 22 -1.69 -14.15 30.71
N HIS A 23 -1.55 -13.06 29.94
CA HIS A 23 -2.67 -12.46 29.19
C HIS A 23 -2.60 -12.69 27.67
N VAL A 24 -1.87 -13.71 27.21
CA VAL A 24 -1.71 -14.06 25.78
C VAL A 24 -3.05 -14.13 25.04
N HIS A 25 -4.09 -14.68 25.66
CA HIS A 25 -5.43 -14.78 25.07
C HIS A 25 -6.02 -13.39 24.74
N HIS A 26 -5.89 -12.42 25.65
CA HIS A 26 -6.37 -11.05 25.43
C HIS A 26 -5.59 -10.34 24.33
N VAL A 27 -4.29 -10.55 24.24
CA VAL A 27 -3.44 -9.96 23.19
C VAL A 27 -3.81 -10.53 21.81
N LEU A 28 -4.04 -11.84 21.71
CA LEU A 28 -4.52 -12.50 20.50
C LEU A 28 -5.91 -12.02 20.07
N GLN A 29 -6.82 -11.83 21.03
CA GLN A 29 -8.15 -11.30 20.75
C GLN A 29 -8.09 -9.85 20.25
N ALA A 30 -7.25 -9.01 20.87
CA ALA A 30 -7.01 -7.65 20.42
C ALA A 30 -6.40 -7.61 19.00
N TYR A 31 -5.46 -8.51 18.69
CA TYR A 31 -4.92 -8.64 17.34
C TYR A 31 -6.00 -9.04 16.33
N LYS A 32 -6.90 -9.96 16.69
CA LYS A 32 -8.02 -10.37 15.82
C LYS A 32 -8.95 -9.19 15.51
N ILE A 33 -9.25 -8.35 16.50
CA ILE A 33 -10.07 -7.13 16.29
C ILE A 33 -9.33 -6.16 15.36
N LEU A 34 -8.05 -5.91 15.61
CA LEU A 34 -7.22 -5.04 14.78
C LEU A 34 -7.18 -5.54 13.32
N ARG A 35 -7.04 -6.85 13.13
CA ARG A 35 -7.08 -7.49 11.81
C ARG A 35 -8.42 -7.26 11.11
N ASN A 36 -9.54 -7.57 11.78
CA ASN A 36 -10.86 -7.40 11.19
C ASN A 36 -11.08 -5.95 10.73
N LEU A 37 -10.60 -4.98 11.51
CA LEU A 37 -10.66 -3.57 11.13
C LEU A 37 -9.81 -3.28 9.88
N ILE A 38 -8.59 -3.83 9.79
CA ILE A 38 -7.74 -3.66 8.60
C ILE A 38 -8.43 -4.25 7.36
N GLU A 39 -9.03 -5.44 7.49
CA GLU A 39 -9.75 -6.11 6.38
C GLU A 39 -11.02 -5.36 5.96
N GLU A 40 -11.78 -4.81 6.90
CA GLU A 40 -12.96 -4.01 6.62
C GLU A 40 -12.60 -2.71 5.90
N VAL A 41 -11.57 -2.02 6.40
CA VAL A 41 -11.01 -0.85 5.73
C VAL A 41 -10.51 -1.20 4.33
N ASP A 42 -9.82 -2.34 4.18
CA ASP A 42 -9.33 -2.77 2.88
C ASP A 42 -10.48 -2.98 1.89
N LYS A 43 -11.56 -3.66 2.29
CA LYS A 43 -12.72 -3.88 1.41
C LYS A 43 -13.31 -2.58 0.88
N GLU A 44 -13.44 -1.56 1.72
CA GLU A 44 -13.96 -0.24 1.34
C GLU A 44 -12.98 0.55 0.46
N LEU A 45 -11.68 0.53 0.79
CA LEU A 45 -10.67 1.28 0.06
C LEU A 45 -10.18 0.59 -1.21
N SER A 46 -10.30 -0.73 -1.32
CA SER A 46 -9.73 -1.54 -2.40
C SER A 46 -10.27 -1.14 -3.77
N PHE A 47 -11.57 -0.86 -3.88
CA PHE A 47 -12.19 -0.31 -5.10
C PHE A 47 -11.72 1.12 -5.41
N LEU A 48 -11.64 1.98 -4.39
CA LEU A 48 -11.18 3.37 -4.54
C LEU A 48 -9.70 3.44 -4.95
N MET A 49 -8.88 2.54 -4.43
CA MET A 49 -7.46 2.42 -4.77
C MET A 49 -7.30 1.94 -6.22
N PHE A 50 -8.17 1.03 -6.67
CA PHE A 50 -8.20 0.61 -8.08
C PHE A 50 -8.58 1.75 -9.02
N THR A 51 -9.67 2.48 -8.72
CA THR A 51 -10.10 3.61 -9.57
C THR A 51 -9.05 4.72 -9.58
N SER A 52 -8.42 5.00 -8.44
CA SER A 52 -7.31 5.95 -8.35
C SER A 52 -6.09 5.50 -9.17
N THR A 53 -5.74 4.21 -9.10
CA THR A 53 -4.63 3.64 -9.89
C THR A 53 -4.92 3.73 -11.39
N LEU A 54 -6.15 3.40 -11.81
CA LEU A 54 -6.57 3.49 -13.20
C LEU A 54 -6.56 4.94 -13.69
N PHE A 55 -7.10 5.86 -12.90
CA PHE A 55 -7.08 7.30 -13.21
C PHE A 55 -5.65 7.84 -13.33
N ASN A 56 -4.76 7.44 -12.44
CA ASN A 56 -3.36 7.81 -12.49
C ASN A 56 -2.65 7.23 -13.72
N ALA A 57 -2.92 5.97 -14.09
CA ALA A 57 -2.37 5.34 -15.29
C ALA A 57 -2.81 6.08 -16.57
N CYS A 58 -4.11 6.41 -16.68
CA CYS A 58 -4.63 7.22 -17.78
C CYS A 58 -3.98 8.60 -17.82
N THR A 59 -3.91 9.29 -16.68
CA THR A 59 -3.30 10.62 -16.58
C THR A 59 -1.83 10.60 -16.97
N MET A 60 -1.10 9.56 -16.58
CA MET A 60 0.29 9.37 -16.98
C MET A 60 0.44 9.18 -18.47
N TYR A 61 -0.38 8.30 -19.06
CA TYR A 61 -0.36 8.06 -20.49
C TYR A 61 -0.63 9.35 -21.29
N PHE A 62 -1.72 10.04 -20.97
CA PHE A 62 -2.06 11.30 -21.65
C PHE A 62 -1.04 12.41 -21.39
N GLY A 63 -0.50 12.49 -20.18
CA GLY A 63 0.53 13.47 -19.81
C GLY A 63 1.83 13.26 -20.59
N VAL A 64 2.33 12.02 -20.63
CA VAL A 64 3.53 11.64 -21.40
C VAL A 64 3.30 11.92 -22.89
N VAL A 65 2.18 11.47 -23.46
CA VAL A 65 1.86 11.71 -24.88
C VAL A 65 1.78 13.21 -25.19
N SER A 66 1.15 14.01 -24.33
CA SER A 66 1.01 15.47 -24.52
C SER A 66 2.34 16.21 -24.39
N LEU A 67 3.17 15.83 -23.42
CA LEU A 67 4.53 16.40 -23.26
C LEU A 67 5.42 16.05 -24.45
N LEU A 68 5.32 14.84 -24.96
CA LEU A 68 6.08 14.43 -26.13
C LEU A 68 5.56 15.11 -27.41
N ARG A 69 4.25 15.30 -27.62
CA ARG A 69 3.71 15.91 -28.85
C ARG A 69 3.83 17.45 -28.92
N SER A 70 4.61 18.06 -28.03
CA SER A 70 4.80 19.51 -27.85
C SER A 70 5.32 20.31 -29.07
N ASN A 71 5.59 19.68 -30.22
CA ASN A 71 6.13 20.40 -31.39
C ASN A 71 5.07 21.16 -32.20
N GLU A 72 3.76 20.95 -31.96
CA GLU A 72 2.73 21.65 -32.74
C GLU A 72 1.63 22.25 -31.84
N LEU A 73 1.66 23.59 -31.72
CA LEU A 73 0.50 24.47 -31.55
C LEU A 73 -0.37 24.33 -30.27
N THR A 74 0.20 24.43 -29.06
CA THR A 74 -0.60 24.75 -27.85
C THR A 74 0.02 25.82 -26.96
N ILE A 75 -0.80 26.80 -26.58
CA ILE A 75 -0.48 27.96 -25.74
C ILE A 75 0.20 27.48 -24.45
N GLY A 76 1.34 28.05 -24.07
CA GLY A 76 2.19 27.57 -22.96
C GLY A 76 1.47 27.33 -21.62
N ALA A 77 0.34 28.02 -21.38
CA ALA A 77 -0.52 27.79 -20.22
C ALA A 77 -1.13 26.37 -20.16
N GLN A 78 -1.49 25.77 -21.30
CA GLN A 78 -2.05 24.41 -21.34
C GLN A 78 -1.01 23.34 -21.01
N HIS A 79 0.23 23.51 -21.51
CA HIS A 79 1.34 22.60 -21.17
C HIS A 79 1.69 22.65 -19.68
N ILE A 80 1.72 23.85 -19.09
CA ILE A 80 1.95 24.02 -17.65
C ILE A 80 0.82 23.33 -16.87
N SER A 81 -0.44 23.52 -17.27
CA SER A 81 -1.59 22.89 -16.61
C SER A 81 -1.53 21.36 -16.66
N ILE A 82 -1.23 20.78 -17.83
CA ILE A 82 -1.08 19.32 -17.99
C ILE A 82 0.10 18.79 -17.16
N GLY A 83 1.23 19.49 -17.16
CA GLY A 83 2.40 19.14 -16.35
C GLY A 83 2.10 19.19 -14.84
N CYS A 84 1.40 20.22 -14.38
CA CYS A 84 0.96 20.34 -12.98
C CYS A 84 0.00 19.21 -12.60
N LEU A 85 -0.99 18.91 -13.44
CA LEU A 85 -1.94 17.82 -13.20
C LEU A 85 -1.22 16.48 -13.11
N PHE A 86 -0.31 16.20 -14.04
CA PHE A 86 0.53 15.00 -14.03
C PHE A 86 1.32 14.86 -12.73
N LEU A 87 1.99 15.95 -12.31
CA LEU A 87 2.84 15.95 -11.12
C LEU A 87 2.02 15.78 -9.83
N VAL A 88 0.87 16.45 -9.72
CA VAL A 88 -0.05 16.31 -8.57
C VAL A 88 -0.60 14.88 -8.49
N CYS A 89 -1.14 14.34 -9.58
CA CYS A 89 -1.66 12.98 -9.60
C CYS A 89 -0.57 11.97 -9.23
N TYR A 90 0.65 12.18 -9.72
CA TYR A 90 1.76 11.31 -9.41
C TYR A 90 2.18 11.33 -7.94
N ILE A 91 2.35 12.52 -7.37
CA ILE A 91 2.67 12.67 -5.94
C ILE A 91 1.57 12.06 -5.09
N SER A 92 0.30 12.32 -5.41
CA SER A 92 -0.84 11.73 -4.69
C SER A 92 -0.80 10.21 -4.73
N PHE A 93 -0.54 9.61 -5.90
CA PHE A 93 -0.45 8.17 -6.06
C PHE A 93 0.71 7.55 -5.26
N ILE A 94 1.89 8.17 -5.28
CA ILE A 94 3.04 7.74 -4.47
C ILE A 94 2.69 7.85 -2.98
N ALA A 95 2.12 8.97 -2.55
CA ALA A 95 1.76 9.19 -1.15
C ALA A 95 0.77 8.13 -0.65
N MET A 96 -0.26 7.83 -1.44
CA MET A 96 -1.23 6.77 -1.10
C MET A 96 -0.57 5.40 -1.02
N SER A 97 0.21 5.02 -2.03
CA SER A 97 0.92 3.74 -2.08
C SER A 97 1.93 3.58 -0.94
N TRP A 98 2.65 4.66 -0.62
CA TRP A 98 3.60 4.70 0.48
C TRP A 98 2.91 4.52 1.83
N MET A 99 1.81 5.24 2.06
CA MET A 99 1.04 5.11 3.29
C MET A 99 0.42 3.72 3.44
N GLY A 100 -0.04 3.10 2.35
CA GLY A 100 -0.48 1.71 2.35
C GLY A 100 0.64 0.73 2.72
N SER A 101 1.84 0.91 2.15
CA SER A 101 3.02 0.10 2.47
C SER A 101 3.44 0.23 3.93
N LEU A 102 3.35 1.43 4.52
CA LEU A 102 3.67 1.64 5.94
C LEU A 102 2.71 0.92 6.88
N VAL A 103 1.43 0.78 6.50
CA VAL A 103 0.45 -0.02 7.26
C VAL A 103 0.81 -1.50 7.18
N TYR A 104 1.14 -1.99 5.98
CA TYR A 104 1.60 -3.37 5.78
C TYR A 104 2.84 -3.69 6.61
N GLU A 105 3.86 -2.84 6.57
CA GLU A 105 5.10 -3.01 7.34
C GLU A 105 4.87 -2.98 8.84
N ALA A 106 4.05 -2.05 9.32
CA ALA A 106 3.70 -1.97 10.73
C ALA A 106 2.95 -3.23 11.18
N ASN A 107 2.01 -3.72 10.39
CA ASN A 107 1.25 -4.93 10.71
C ASN A 107 2.13 -6.18 10.71
N ALA A 108 3.01 -6.32 9.71
CA ALA A 108 3.96 -7.43 9.64
C ALA A 108 4.89 -7.46 10.86
N LYS A 109 5.39 -6.29 11.28
CA LYS A 109 6.23 -6.16 12.47
C LYS A 109 5.47 -6.47 13.77
N ALA A 110 4.24 -5.99 13.90
CA ALA A 110 3.39 -6.31 15.04
C ALA A 110 3.08 -7.80 15.13
N LEU A 111 2.86 -8.46 13.99
CA LEU A 111 2.67 -9.90 13.91
C LEU A 111 3.93 -10.68 14.28
N GLU A 112 5.10 -10.24 13.80
CA GLU A 112 6.39 -10.85 14.15
C GLU A 112 6.64 -10.77 15.66
N LYS A 113 6.46 -9.59 16.26
CA LYS A 113 6.52 -9.42 17.72
C LYS A 113 5.53 -10.32 18.46
N LEU A 114 4.30 -10.45 17.95
CA LEU A 114 3.30 -11.32 18.54
C LEU A 114 3.72 -12.80 18.44
N LYS A 115 4.34 -13.20 17.33
CA LYS A 115 4.91 -14.54 17.15
C LYS A 115 6.01 -14.80 18.16
N ASP A 116 6.96 -13.90 18.32
CA ASP A 116 8.06 -14.02 19.29
C ASP A 116 7.53 -14.10 20.73
N PHE A 117 6.58 -13.22 21.07
CA PHE A 117 5.92 -13.22 22.37
C PHE A 117 5.20 -14.55 22.66
N THR A 118 4.60 -15.16 21.65
CA THR A 118 3.84 -16.41 21.86
C THR A 118 4.74 -17.65 21.79
N CYS A 119 5.81 -17.64 20.99
CA CYS A 119 6.76 -18.75 20.85
C CYS A 119 7.56 -19.01 22.15
N ASN A 120 7.78 -17.97 22.96
CA ASN A 120 8.36 -18.11 24.30
C ASN A 120 7.44 -18.81 25.32
N LYS A 121 6.17 -19.08 24.96
CA LYS A 121 5.24 -19.85 25.79
C LYS A 121 5.22 -21.32 25.34
N THR A 122 5.57 -22.22 26.24
CA THR A 122 5.74 -23.67 25.97
C THR A 122 4.47 -24.42 25.56
N ASN A 123 3.28 -23.81 25.62
CA ASN A 123 2.02 -24.44 25.24
C ASN A 123 1.07 -23.43 24.58
N LEU A 124 1.12 -23.31 23.24
CA LEU A 124 0.02 -22.72 22.46
C LEU A 124 -1.07 -23.75 22.26
N THR A 125 -2.33 -23.33 22.39
CA THR A 125 -3.46 -24.14 21.90
C THR A 125 -3.48 -24.17 20.37
N ARG A 126 -4.05 -25.23 19.79
CA ARG A 126 -4.18 -25.39 18.33
C ARG A 126 -4.91 -24.21 17.66
N SER A 127 -5.88 -23.62 18.35
CA SER A 127 -6.59 -22.41 17.94
C SER A 127 -5.71 -21.18 17.88
N GLU A 128 -4.85 -20.97 18.89
CA GLU A 128 -3.94 -19.82 18.95
C GLU A 128 -2.85 -19.95 17.88
N ALA A 129 -2.32 -21.16 17.66
CA ALA A 129 -1.37 -21.43 16.60
C ALA A 129 -1.97 -21.21 15.20
N ARG A 130 -3.23 -21.61 14.96
CA ARG A 130 -3.91 -21.35 13.68
C ARG A 130 -4.02 -19.84 13.41
N ILE A 131 -4.43 -19.07 14.42
CA ILE A 131 -4.56 -17.60 14.30
C ILE A 131 -3.21 -16.96 13.95
N LEU A 132 -2.12 -17.37 14.62
CA LEU A 132 -0.79 -16.78 14.46
C LEU A 132 -0.11 -17.14 13.12
N PHE A 133 -0.21 -18.40 12.70
CA PHE A 133 0.62 -18.94 11.63
C PHE A 133 -0.10 -19.06 10.28
N ILE A 134 -1.41 -19.34 10.30
CA ILE A 134 -2.19 -19.53 9.07
C ILE A 134 -2.90 -18.23 8.73
N ASP A 135 -3.64 -17.70 9.71
CA ASP A 135 -4.61 -16.63 9.52
C ASP A 135 -3.98 -15.23 9.46
N ALA A 136 -2.88 -14.99 10.18
CA ALA A 136 -2.28 -13.66 10.26
C ALA A 136 -1.32 -13.32 9.11
N SER A 137 -0.87 -14.30 8.33
CA SER A 137 0.19 -14.09 7.32
C SER A 137 -0.24 -13.28 6.09
N HIS A 138 -1.54 -13.01 5.93
CA HIS A 138 -2.13 -12.46 4.70
C HIS A 138 -2.75 -11.07 4.84
N VAL A 139 -2.62 -10.41 5.99
CA VAL A 139 -3.31 -9.12 6.21
C VAL A 139 -2.52 -7.97 5.60
N THR A 140 -2.95 -7.54 4.40
CA THR A 140 -2.35 -6.46 3.63
C THR A 140 -3.43 -5.57 3.05
N LEU A 141 -3.17 -4.26 2.91
CA LEU A 141 -4.01 -3.42 2.07
C LEU A 141 -3.79 -3.80 0.60
N THR A 142 -4.85 -3.87 -0.18
CA THR A 142 -4.86 -4.35 -1.57
C THR A 142 -5.47 -3.34 -2.52
N ILE A 143 -5.12 -3.49 -3.80
CA ILE A 143 -5.78 -2.84 -4.92
C ILE A 143 -6.67 -3.91 -5.55
N TRP A 144 -7.99 -3.69 -5.47
CA TRP A 144 -9.02 -4.63 -5.93
C TRP A 144 -8.91 -6.05 -5.36
N ASN A 145 -8.33 -6.29 -4.19
CA ASN A 145 -8.04 -7.66 -3.68
C ASN A 145 -7.10 -8.48 -4.58
N ILE A 146 -6.49 -7.88 -5.60
CA ILE A 146 -5.59 -8.56 -6.55
C ILE A 146 -4.14 -8.26 -6.21
N VAL A 147 -3.80 -6.98 -5.98
CA VAL A 147 -2.41 -6.56 -5.81
C VAL A 147 -2.18 -5.98 -4.41
N PRO A 148 -1.33 -6.60 -3.56
CA PRO A 148 -1.00 -6.05 -2.26
C PRO A 148 -0.14 -4.80 -2.39
N ILE A 149 -0.45 -3.77 -1.62
CA ILE A 149 0.28 -2.49 -1.63
C ILE A 149 1.54 -2.65 -0.80
N ARG A 150 2.64 -2.94 -1.49
CA ARG A 150 3.99 -3.04 -0.94
C ARG A 150 4.89 -2.00 -1.60
N ARG A 151 6.06 -1.71 -1.03
CA ARG A 151 7.07 -0.85 -1.69
C ARG A 151 7.39 -1.30 -3.12
N SER A 152 7.37 -2.60 -3.40
CA SER A 152 7.57 -3.16 -4.75
C SER A 152 6.54 -2.67 -5.76
N PHE A 153 5.31 -2.38 -5.35
CA PHE A 153 4.27 -1.83 -6.23
C PHE A 153 4.63 -0.42 -6.73
N ILE A 154 5.23 0.40 -5.85
CA ILE A 154 5.73 1.73 -6.19
C ILE A 154 6.84 1.59 -7.24
N PHE A 155 7.85 0.74 -6.99
CA PHE A 155 8.93 0.50 -7.94
C PHE A 155 8.44 -0.04 -9.29
N GLY A 156 7.46 -0.95 -9.31
CA GLY A 156 6.86 -1.45 -10.54
C GLY A 156 6.15 -0.35 -11.34
N THR A 157 5.49 0.58 -10.66
CA THR A 157 4.85 1.73 -11.32
C THR A 157 5.89 2.67 -11.91
N PHE A 158 6.96 3.01 -11.18
CA PHE A 158 8.08 3.79 -11.69
C PHE A 158 8.72 3.13 -12.94
N GLY A 159 8.97 1.82 -12.88
CA GLY A 159 9.51 1.06 -14.00
C GLY A 159 8.62 1.13 -15.23
N THR A 160 7.31 0.96 -15.04
CA THR A 160 6.32 1.05 -16.12
C THR A 160 6.34 2.42 -16.79
N ILE A 161 6.34 3.51 -16.01
CA ILE A 161 6.41 4.88 -16.54
C ILE A 161 7.70 5.07 -17.34
N PHE A 162 8.83 4.65 -16.79
CA PHE A 162 10.13 4.76 -17.45
C PHE A 162 10.16 4.01 -18.78
N THR A 163 9.62 2.78 -18.81
CA THR A 163 9.47 1.98 -20.03
C THR A 163 8.60 2.70 -21.06
N TYR A 164 7.47 3.27 -20.67
CA TYR A 164 6.61 4.04 -21.60
C TYR A 164 7.33 5.28 -22.14
N CYS A 165 8.04 6.04 -21.30
CA CYS A 165 8.82 7.18 -21.75
C CYS A 165 9.90 6.77 -22.78
N LEU A 166 10.62 5.68 -22.53
CA LEU A 166 11.62 5.17 -23.46
C LEU A 166 11.00 4.67 -24.77
N LEU A 167 9.89 3.93 -24.70
CA LEU A 167 9.24 3.32 -25.86
C LEU A 167 8.60 4.38 -26.77
N VAL A 168 8.02 5.43 -26.20
CA VAL A 168 7.50 6.56 -27.00
C VAL A 168 8.64 7.37 -27.61
N ASN A 169 9.75 7.54 -26.88
CA ASN A 169 10.93 8.25 -27.40
C ASN A 169 11.61 7.46 -28.54
N SER A 170 11.72 6.14 -28.43
CA SER A 170 12.29 5.31 -29.50
C SER A 170 11.42 5.28 -30.75
N LEU A 171 10.09 5.21 -30.59
CA LEU A 171 9.16 5.30 -31.72
C LEU A 171 9.26 6.64 -32.46
N LYS A 172 9.52 7.74 -31.75
CA LYS A 172 9.78 9.05 -32.37
C LYS A 172 11.13 9.16 -33.08
N GLY A 173 12.17 8.48 -32.60
CA GLY A 173 13.48 8.45 -33.26
C GLY A 173 13.49 7.61 -34.54
N THR A 174 12.41 6.89 -34.84
CA THR A 174 12.30 5.97 -35.99
C THR A 174 11.33 6.49 -37.07
N LEU A 175 10.73 7.67 -36.86
CA LEU A 175 9.76 8.35 -37.75
C LEU A 175 10.36 9.69 -38.21
#